data_AF-A0A257W3G4-F1
#
_entry.id   AF-A0A257W3G4-F1
#
_cell.length_a   1.000
_cell.length_b   1.000
_cell.length_c   1.000
_cell.angle_alpha   90.00
_cell.angle_beta   90.00
_cell.angle_gamma   90.00
#
_symmetry.space_group_name_H-M   'P 1'
#
loop_
_entity.id
_entity.type
_entity.pdbx_description
1 polymer ?
#
loop_
_entity_poly.entity_id
_entity_poly.type
_entity_poly.pdbx_seq_one_letter_code
_entity_poly.pdbx_strand_id
1 'polypeptide(L)'
;MFYHHTVPYPESKEVDFLSVNDSYAFNQIKADRSGTFLANGPASSNGLSEISSSASGNLSFMQSNAGLYSKVIFPSLRNILQREETLRLLKAELFLRPIKSSYDDARFPLPDTLYMVETDGSNVAGNAVADSSGTDVQYAYPVIDQLYGVNTYYRFEVTNYIKAMLANSSATDDGFFILQKNPSNQFSLHRAVFGNASHEFRSELVLSVVTINN
;
A
#
# COMPACT_ATOMS: atom_id res chain seq x y z
N MET A 1 -34.32 22.86 -16.50
CA MET A 1 -35.25 22.17 -17.43
C MET A 1 -36.59 22.08 -16.72
N PHE A 2 -37.65 22.67 -17.27
CA PHE A 2 -38.98 22.61 -16.64
C PHE A 2 -39.75 21.44 -17.26
N TYR A 3 -40.21 20.49 -16.44
CA TYR A 3 -41.19 19.49 -16.85
C TYR A 3 -42.38 19.54 -15.89
N HIS A 4 -43.60 19.59 -16.44
CA HIS A 4 -44.83 19.43 -15.69
C HIS A 4 -45.52 18.16 -16.18
N HIS A 5 -45.81 17.25 -15.26
CA HIS A 5 -46.69 16.11 -15.49
C HIS A 5 -47.65 16.05 -14.31
N THR A 6 -48.92 16.36 -14.53
CA THR A 6 -49.97 16.27 -13.52
C THR A 6 -50.50 14.83 -13.48
N VAL A 7 -49.97 14.04 -12.56
CA VAL A 7 -50.53 12.72 -12.19
C VAL A 7 -51.28 12.82 -10.87
N PRO A 8 -52.41 12.10 -10.70
CA PRO A 8 -53.31 12.25 -9.55
C PRO A 8 -52.75 11.67 -8.23
N TYR A 9 -51.67 10.88 -8.28
CA TYR A 9 -51.00 10.31 -7.11
C TYR A 9 -49.49 10.64 -7.14
N PRO A 10 -48.84 10.94 -6.00
CA PRO A 10 -47.39 11.18 -5.97
C PRO A 10 -46.62 9.92 -6.34
N GLU A 11 -45.77 10.00 -7.36
CA GLU A 11 -44.79 8.97 -7.70
C GLU A 11 -43.38 9.47 -7.35
N SER A 12 -42.55 8.62 -6.74
CA SER A 12 -41.13 8.95 -6.54
C SER A 12 -40.43 8.94 -7.89
N LYS A 13 -39.77 10.04 -8.23
CA LYS A 13 -38.93 10.17 -9.43
C LYS A 13 -37.58 10.69 -9.01
N GLU A 14 -36.54 9.99 -9.46
CA GLU A 14 -35.17 10.43 -9.29
C GLU A 14 -34.65 10.95 -10.63
N VAL A 15 -33.89 12.03 -10.57
CA VAL A 15 -33.17 12.59 -11.72
C VAL A 15 -31.71 12.58 -11.34
N ASP A 16 -30.96 11.64 -11.91
CA ASP A 16 -29.52 11.57 -11.74
C ASP A 16 -28.85 12.65 -12.59
N PHE A 17 -28.21 13.61 -11.92
CA PHE A 17 -27.31 14.54 -12.56
C PHE A 17 -25.94 13.89 -12.69
N LEU A 18 -25.72 13.19 -13.81
CA LEU A 18 -24.40 12.69 -14.15
C LEU A 18 -23.46 13.89 -14.37
N SER A 19 -22.34 13.94 -13.65
CA SER A 19 -21.28 14.94 -13.88
C SER A 19 -20.74 14.73 -15.29
N VAL A 20 -21.04 15.68 -16.20
CA VAL A 20 -20.83 15.48 -17.65
C VAL A 20 -19.39 15.80 -18.07
N ASN A 21 -18.54 16.34 -17.19
CA ASN A 21 -17.13 16.62 -17.49
C ASN A 21 -16.28 16.83 -16.23
N ASP A 22 -15.63 15.78 -15.73
CA ASP A 22 -14.75 15.84 -14.55
C ASP A 22 -13.37 16.45 -14.83
N SER A 23 -13.03 16.77 -16.10
CA SER A 23 -11.70 17.24 -16.49
C SER A 23 -11.30 18.58 -15.85
N TYR A 24 -12.27 19.35 -15.34
CA TYR A 24 -12.07 20.63 -14.65
C TYR A 24 -12.71 20.66 -13.25
N ALA A 25 -13.07 19.49 -12.70
CA ALA A 25 -13.63 19.40 -11.36
C ALA A 25 -12.51 19.48 -10.31
N PHE A 26 -12.65 20.40 -9.35
CA PHE A 26 -11.79 20.43 -8.17
C PHE A 26 -12.42 19.60 -7.06
N ASN A 27 -11.67 18.61 -6.56
CA ASN A 27 -12.08 17.77 -5.44
C ASN A 27 -11.09 17.95 -4.28
N GLN A 28 -11.62 18.08 -3.06
CA GLN A 28 -10.81 18.12 -1.85
C GLN A 28 -11.19 16.95 -0.94
N ILE A 29 -10.19 16.16 -0.56
CA ILE A 29 -10.34 15.10 0.44
C ILE A 29 -9.81 15.64 1.77
N LYS A 30 -10.67 15.69 2.79
CA LYS A 30 -10.29 16.03 4.16
C LYS A 30 -10.43 14.78 5.03
N ALA A 31 -9.35 14.37 5.67
CA ALA A 31 -9.35 13.25 6.60
C ALA A 31 -9.27 13.76 8.04
N ASP A 32 -10.21 13.35 8.88
CA ASP A 32 -10.11 13.52 10.34
C ASP A 32 -9.44 12.28 10.94
N ARG A 33 -8.34 12.50 11.66
CA ARG A 33 -7.54 11.45 12.31
C ARG A 33 -7.48 11.63 13.84
N SER A 34 -8.26 12.56 14.38
CA SER A 34 -8.36 12.78 15.82
C SER A 34 -8.78 11.50 16.55
N GLY A 35 -8.22 11.27 17.74
CA GLY A 35 -8.49 10.07 18.54
C GLY A 35 -7.92 8.76 17.98
N THR A 36 -7.09 8.80 16.93
CA THR A 36 -6.40 7.62 16.37
C THR A 36 -4.90 7.69 16.58
N PHE A 37 -4.19 6.57 16.35
CA PHE A 37 -2.72 6.54 16.30
C PHE A 37 -2.13 7.51 15.25
N LEU A 38 -2.94 7.95 14.27
CA LEU A 38 -2.50 8.81 13.17
C LEU A 38 -2.72 10.30 13.43
N ALA A 39 -3.18 10.69 14.63
CA ALA A 39 -3.50 12.08 14.96
C ALA A 39 -2.29 13.03 14.76
N ASN A 40 -1.08 12.56 15.09
CA ASN A 40 0.18 13.30 14.92
C ASN A 40 0.99 12.80 13.70
N GLY A 41 0.32 12.26 12.69
CA GLY A 41 0.96 11.64 11.52
C GLY A 41 1.27 12.60 10.37
N PRO A 42 1.58 12.07 9.17
CA PRO A 42 2.05 12.84 8.01
C PRO A 42 1.20 14.07 7.66
N ALA A 43 -0.12 14.01 7.86
CA ALA A 43 -1.00 15.15 7.60
C ALA A 43 -0.83 16.33 8.57
N SER A 44 -0.16 16.13 9.71
CA SER A 44 0.15 17.17 10.68
C SER A 44 1.50 17.87 10.41
N SER A 45 2.30 17.37 9.46
CA SER A 45 3.69 17.82 9.23
C SER A 45 4.10 17.80 7.74
N ASN A 46 3.45 18.63 6.91
CA ASN A 46 3.75 18.79 5.48
C ASN A 46 3.83 17.47 4.66
N GLY A 47 3.24 16.36 5.16
CA GLY A 47 3.25 15.06 4.47
C GLY A 47 4.54 14.23 4.63
N LEU A 48 5.55 14.71 5.37
CA LEU A 48 6.88 14.08 5.40
C LEU A 48 7.21 13.35 6.72
N SER A 49 6.38 13.45 7.77
CA SER A 49 6.61 12.65 8.97
C SER A 49 6.16 11.21 8.76
N GLU A 50 6.90 10.29 9.33
CA GLU A 50 6.51 8.89 9.47
C GLU A 50 6.07 8.58 10.90
N ILE A 51 5.16 7.62 11.04
CA ILE A 51 4.86 6.98 12.32
C ILE A 51 5.36 5.55 12.20
N SER A 52 6.29 5.17 13.07
CA SER A 52 6.75 3.79 13.11
C SER A 52 5.60 2.87 13.50
N SER A 53 5.51 1.70 12.83
CA SER A 53 4.48 0.70 13.13
C SER A 53 4.46 0.27 14.60
N SER A 54 5.60 0.31 15.30
CA SER A 54 5.66 0.02 16.75
C SER A 54 4.91 1.05 17.60
N ALA A 55 4.82 2.30 17.14
CA ALA A 55 4.08 3.38 17.81
C ALA A 55 2.56 3.34 17.52
N SER A 56 2.15 2.56 16.53
CA SER A 56 0.75 2.39 16.10
C SER A 56 0.22 0.97 16.32
N GLY A 57 0.72 0.29 17.37
CA GLY A 57 0.22 -1.03 17.76
C GLY A 57 0.62 -2.15 16.82
N ASN A 58 1.81 -2.07 16.21
CA ASN A 58 2.31 -3.00 15.19
C ASN A 58 1.53 -2.97 13.87
N LEU A 59 0.82 -1.87 13.61
CA LEU A 59 0.01 -1.66 12.42
C LEU A 59 0.61 -0.60 11.50
N SER A 60 0.46 -0.80 10.19
CA SER A 60 0.69 0.19 9.16
C SER A 60 -0.63 0.51 8.46
N PHE A 61 -0.85 1.76 8.12
CA PHE A 61 -2.10 2.23 7.51
C PHE A 61 -1.82 2.78 6.12
N MET A 62 -2.72 2.51 5.18
CA MET A 62 -2.65 3.02 3.82
C MET A 62 -4.00 3.55 3.38
N GLN A 63 -3.99 4.78 2.87
CA GLN A 63 -5.11 5.43 2.20
C GLN A 63 -4.53 6.49 1.24
N SER A 64 -3.98 6.02 0.12
CA SER A 64 -3.11 6.81 -0.77
C SER A 64 -3.78 8.11 -1.23
N ASN A 65 -5.06 8.06 -1.63
CA ASN A 65 -5.82 9.22 -2.09
C ASN A 65 -6.12 10.25 -0.99
N ALA A 66 -5.93 9.90 0.29
CA ALA A 66 -6.00 10.82 1.43
C ALA A 66 -4.60 11.20 1.98
N GLY A 67 -3.54 10.98 1.18
CA GLY A 67 -2.17 11.34 1.51
C GLY A 67 -1.54 10.50 2.63
N LEU A 68 -1.98 9.25 2.80
CA LEU A 68 -1.42 8.33 3.78
C LEU A 68 -0.86 7.09 3.09
N TYR A 69 0.45 6.91 3.17
CA TYR A 69 1.15 5.78 2.58
C TYR A 69 1.71 4.87 3.65
N SER A 70 1.75 3.56 3.36
CA SER A 70 2.53 2.62 4.15
C SER A 70 3.95 2.58 3.61
N LYS A 71 4.94 2.84 4.48
CA LYS A 71 6.36 2.73 4.15
C LYS A 71 6.90 1.37 4.59
N VAL A 72 7.57 0.67 3.69
CA VAL A 72 8.22 -0.61 3.96
C VAL A 72 9.73 -0.40 3.86
N ILE A 73 10.45 -0.70 4.93
CA ILE A 73 11.92 -0.64 5.01
C ILE A 73 12.47 -1.99 5.45
N PHE A 74 13.75 -2.25 5.19
CA PHE A 74 14.41 -3.51 5.54
C PHE A 74 15.68 -3.32 6.39
N PRO A 75 15.56 -2.86 7.66
CA PRO A 75 16.71 -2.44 8.46
C PRO A 75 17.74 -3.55 8.70
N SER A 76 17.29 -4.80 8.83
CA SER A 76 18.14 -5.96 9.16
C SER A 76 18.60 -6.75 7.94
N LEU A 77 18.21 -6.36 6.73
CA LEU A 77 18.51 -7.12 5.50
C LEU A 77 20.03 -7.25 5.25
N ARG A 78 20.79 -6.19 5.56
CA ARG A 78 22.26 -6.21 5.44
C ARG A 78 22.93 -7.20 6.39
N ASN A 79 22.38 -7.39 7.59
CA ASN A 79 22.93 -8.33 8.57
C ASN A 79 22.84 -9.79 8.09
N ILE A 80 21.95 -10.09 7.13
CA ILE A 80 21.83 -11.42 6.52
C ILE A 80 23.03 -11.71 5.62
N LEU A 81 23.56 -10.71 4.90
CA LEU A 81 24.73 -10.88 4.01
C LEU A 81 26.09 -10.87 4.73
N GLN A 82 26.15 -10.35 5.95
CA GLN A 82 27.40 -10.29 6.73
C GLN A 82 27.75 -11.61 7.43
N ARG A 83 26.91 -12.64 7.32
CA ARG A 83 27.22 -13.98 7.83
C ARG A 83 28.33 -14.59 6.98
N GLU A 84 29.25 -15.33 7.59
CA GLU A 84 30.51 -15.81 6.99
C GLU A 84 30.35 -16.79 5.79
N GLU A 85 29.12 -17.10 5.42
CA GLU A 85 28.79 -17.94 4.26
C GLU A 85 28.50 -17.05 3.03
N THR A 86 29.05 -17.41 1.87
CA THR A 86 28.74 -16.72 0.61
C THR A 86 27.30 -17.07 0.20
N LEU A 87 26.33 -16.29 0.68
CA LEU A 87 24.92 -16.42 0.35
C LEU A 87 24.63 -15.71 -0.98
N ARG A 88 24.09 -16.46 -1.95
CA ARG A 88 23.60 -15.89 -3.21
C ARG A 88 22.08 -15.83 -3.21
N LEU A 89 21.53 -14.62 -3.37
CA LEU A 89 20.10 -14.39 -3.48
C LEU A 89 19.56 -14.91 -4.82
N LEU A 90 18.61 -15.85 -4.74
CA LEU A 90 17.89 -16.40 -5.89
C LEU A 90 16.60 -15.65 -6.15
N LYS A 91 15.80 -15.44 -5.08
CA LYS A 91 14.48 -14.81 -5.16
C LYS A 91 14.16 -14.03 -3.88
N ALA A 92 13.44 -12.93 -3.99
CA ALA A 92 12.87 -12.20 -2.87
C ALA A 92 11.40 -11.88 -3.13
N GLU A 93 10.51 -12.24 -2.20
CA GLU A 93 9.07 -11.98 -2.29
C GLU A 93 8.60 -11.22 -1.07
N LEU A 94 7.95 -10.08 -1.29
CA LEU A 94 7.33 -9.29 -0.23
C LEU A 94 5.84 -9.65 -0.15
N PHE A 95 5.42 -10.12 1.02
CA PHE A 95 4.02 -10.36 1.34
C PHE A 95 3.51 -9.24 2.26
N LEU A 96 2.54 -8.48 1.78
CA LEU A 96 1.78 -7.53 2.62
C LEU A 96 0.49 -8.21 3.06
N ARG A 97 0.29 -8.31 4.37
CA ARG A 97 -0.87 -9.01 4.94
C ARG A 97 -1.84 -8.02 5.57
N PRO A 98 -3.02 -7.82 4.95
CA PRO A 98 -4.09 -7.06 5.58
C PRO A 98 -4.54 -7.70 6.89
N ILE A 99 -4.85 -6.88 7.88
CA ILE A 99 -5.38 -7.35 9.16
C ILE A 99 -6.79 -7.91 8.95
N LYS A 100 -7.05 -9.12 9.44
CA LYS A 100 -8.40 -9.68 9.43
C LYS A 100 -9.38 -8.71 10.12
N SER A 101 -10.58 -8.58 9.55
CA SER A 101 -11.62 -7.67 10.04
C SER A 101 -11.31 -6.17 9.94
N SER A 102 -10.17 -5.76 9.35
CA SER A 102 -9.94 -4.37 8.96
C SER A 102 -10.52 -4.01 7.58
N TYR A 103 -11.03 -5.00 6.87
CA TYR A 103 -11.62 -4.91 5.53
C TYR A 103 -12.88 -5.77 5.44
N ASP A 104 -13.79 -5.40 4.55
CA ASP A 104 -14.99 -6.16 4.21
C ASP A 104 -15.44 -5.83 2.78
N ASP A 105 -16.19 -6.73 2.13
CA ASP A 105 -16.54 -6.57 0.71
C ASP A 105 -17.52 -5.43 0.42
N ALA A 106 -18.20 -4.89 1.44
CA ALA A 106 -19.31 -3.94 1.26
C ALA A 106 -18.91 -2.49 1.51
N ARG A 107 -18.24 -2.21 2.63
CA ARG A 107 -17.95 -0.87 3.13
C ARG A 107 -16.47 -0.51 3.02
N PHE A 108 -15.59 -1.47 3.27
CA PHE A 108 -14.15 -1.24 3.28
C PHE A 108 -13.43 -2.30 2.45
N PRO A 109 -13.70 -2.36 1.14
CA PRO A 109 -13.03 -3.31 0.28
C PRO A 109 -11.53 -3.02 0.27
N LEU A 110 -10.76 -4.09 0.17
CA LEU A 110 -9.33 -3.96 -0.05
C LEU A 110 -9.08 -3.32 -1.42
N PRO A 111 -8.01 -2.51 -1.57
CA PRO A 111 -7.59 -1.99 -2.86
C PRO A 111 -7.42 -3.09 -3.91
N ASP A 112 -8.07 -2.94 -5.06
CA ASP A 112 -8.02 -3.94 -6.15
C ASP A 112 -6.61 -4.13 -6.71
N THR A 113 -5.80 -3.08 -6.67
CA THR A 113 -4.44 -3.09 -7.21
C THR A 113 -3.54 -2.20 -6.38
N LEU A 114 -2.42 -2.77 -5.94
CA LEU A 114 -1.33 -2.04 -5.30
C LEU A 114 -0.10 -1.99 -6.22
N TYR A 115 0.69 -0.94 -6.08
CA TYR A 115 2.02 -0.82 -6.67
C TYR A 115 2.97 -0.17 -5.65
N MET A 116 4.27 -0.24 -5.95
CA MET A 116 5.30 0.32 -5.11
C MET A 116 6.01 1.47 -5.82
N VAL A 117 6.40 2.48 -5.07
CA VAL A 117 7.36 3.50 -5.50
C VAL A 117 8.51 3.53 -4.52
N GLU A 118 9.72 3.76 -5.02
CA GLU A 118 10.91 3.88 -4.22
C GLU A 118 10.84 5.11 -3.31
N THR A 119 11.44 5.01 -2.13
CA THR A 119 11.64 6.14 -1.23
C THR A 119 12.83 5.85 -0.31
N ASP A 120 13.21 6.85 0.48
CA ASP A 120 14.32 6.80 1.41
C ASP A 120 13.97 7.58 2.70
N GLY A 121 14.98 7.98 3.47
CA GLY A 121 14.82 8.80 4.69
C GLY A 121 14.22 10.20 4.44
N SER A 122 14.23 10.71 3.20
CA SER A 122 13.61 11.99 2.84
C SER A 122 12.08 11.91 2.75
N ASN A 123 11.52 10.70 2.70
CA ASN A 123 10.08 10.46 2.50
C ASN A 123 9.51 11.07 1.22
N VAL A 124 10.35 11.26 0.20
CA VAL A 124 9.92 11.67 -1.14
C VAL A 124 9.64 10.43 -1.98
N ALA A 125 8.53 10.44 -2.72
CA ALA A 125 8.21 9.37 -3.66
C ALA A 125 9.10 9.48 -4.91
N GLY A 126 9.84 8.41 -5.18
CA GLY A 126 10.69 8.25 -6.35
C GLY A 126 10.00 7.52 -7.50
N ASN A 127 10.77 6.69 -8.21
CA ASN A 127 10.27 5.93 -9.35
C ASN A 127 9.40 4.74 -8.91
N ALA A 128 8.49 4.32 -9.78
CA ALA A 128 7.78 3.07 -9.59
C ALA A 128 8.74 1.87 -9.63
N VAL A 129 8.53 0.90 -8.74
CA VAL A 129 9.32 -0.33 -8.72
C VAL A 129 8.93 -1.17 -9.93
N ALA A 130 9.95 -1.52 -10.72
CA ALA A 130 9.75 -2.33 -11.90
C ALA A 130 9.46 -3.80 -11.56
N ASP A 131 8.77 -4.49 -12.45
CA ASP A 131 8.52 -5.92 -12.37
C ASP A 131 9.80 -6.75 -12.61
N SER A 132 9.66 -8.07 -12.67
CA SER A 132 10.79 -8.99 -12.86
C SER A 132 11.52 -8.78 -14.19
N SER A 133 10.89 -8.16 -15.21
CA SER A 133 11.53 -7.79 -16.47
C SER A 133 12.39 -6.53 -16.35
N GLY A 134 12.18 -5.73 -15.31
CA GLY A 134 12.87 -4.48 -15.06
C GLY A 134 12.38 -3.30 -15.90
N THR A 135 11.27 -3.46 -16.63
CA THR A 135 10.77 -2.43 -17.56
C THR A 135 9.42 -1.84 -17.15
N ASP A 136 8.45 -2.68 -16.82
CA ASP A 136 7.09 -2.24 -16.51
C ASP A 136 6.88 -2.09 -14.99
N VAL A 137 5.89 -1.27 -14.60
CA VAL A 137 5.51 -1.12 -13.19
C VAL A 137 4.97 -2.43 -12.65
N GLN A 138 5.46 -2.84 -11.47
CA GLN A 138 4.94 -4.01 -10.79
C GLN A 138 3.62 -3.71 -10.07
N TYR A 139 2.63 -4.55 -10.32
CA TYR A 139 1.33 -4.51 -9.65
C TYR A 139 1.08 -5.78 -8.84
N ALA A 140 0.44 -5.63 -7.69
CA ALA A 140 -0.07 -6.74 -6.88
C ALA A 140 -1.59 -6.65 -6.73
N TYR A 141 -2.23 -7.81 -6.80
CA TYR A 141 -3.66 -7.98 -6.60
C TYR A 141 -3.90 -8.75 -5.30
N PRO A 142 -5.00 -8.49 -4.58
CA PRO A 142 -5.27 -9.20 -3.34
C PRO A 142 -5.62 -10.66 -3.62
N VAL A 143 -4.97 -11.58 -2.92
CA VAL A 143 -5.42 -12.97 -2.79
C VAL A 143 -6.23 -13.04 -1.50
N ILE A 144 -7.54 -13.30 -1.61
CA ILE A 144 -8.45 -13.32 -0.46
C ILE A 144 -8.68 -14.74 0.02
N ASP A 145 -8.39 -15.01 1.29
CA ASP A 145 -8.81 -16.22 1.99
C ASP A 145 -10.23 -16.02 2.53
N GLN A 146 -11.23 -16.51 1.80
CA GLN A 146 -12.64 -16.34 2.17
C GLN A 146 -13.07 -17.18 3.38
N LEU A 147 -12.31 -18.22 3.75
CA LEU A 147 -12.72 -19.14 4.80
C LEU A 147 -12.28 -18.65 6.17
N TYR A 148 -10.99 -18.31 6.31
CA TYR A 148 -10.42 -17.87 7.59
C TYR A 148 -9.90 -16.43 7.57
N GLY A 149 -9.67 -15.84 6.40
CA GLY A 149 -9.08 -14.51 6.24
C GLY A 149 -7.63 -14.39 6.69
N VAL A 150 -6.99 -15.51 7.04
CA VAL A 150 -5.63 -15.53 7.61
C VAL A 150 -4.58 -15.50 6.52
N ASN A 151 -4.86 -16.17 5.40
CA ASN A 151 -3.97 -16.20 4.25
C ASN A 151 -4.33 -15.15 3.19
N THR A 152 -4.93 -14.03 3.61
CA THR A 152 -5.15 -12.89 2.72
C THR A 152 -3.86 -12.08 2.57
N TYR A 153 -3.41 -11.84 1.34
CA TYR A 153 -2.17 -11.10 1.09
C TYR A 153 -2.13 -10.40 -0.27
N TYR A 154 -1.23 -9.43 -0.37
CA TYR A 154 -0.65 -8.96 -1.63
C TYR A 154 0.78 -9.48 -1.72
N ARG A 155 1.22 -9.82 -2.94
CA ARG A 155 2.56 -10.35 -3.18
C ARG A 155 3.28 -9.53 -4.25
N PHE A 156 4.46 -9.05 -3.91
CA PHE A 156 5.41 -8.44 -4.83
C PHE A 156 6.66 -9.32 -4.97
N GLU A 157 7.20 -9.38 -6.18
CA GLU A 157 8.48 -10.03 -6.48
C GLU A 157 9.54 -8.92 -6.53
N VAL A 158 10.42 -8.86 -5.53
CA VAL A 158 11.33 -7.72 -5.31
C VAL A 158 12.81 -8.11 -5.46
N THR A 159 13.11 -9.21 -6.14
CA THR A 159 14.48 -9.74 -6.26
C THR A 159 15.45 -8.71 -6.81
N ASN A 160 15.09 -8.03 -7.91
CA ASN A 160 15.99 -7.08 -8.56
C ASN A 160 16.30 -5.89 -7.66
N TYR A 161 15.28 -5.36 -6.99
CA TYR A 161 15.44 -4.27 -6.03
C TYR A 161 16.31 -4.69 -4.85
N ILE A 162 16.02 -5.84 -4.24
CA ILE A 162 16.79 -6.34 -3.09
C ILE A 162 18.25 -6.59 -3.49
N LYS A 163 18.52 -7.12 -4.70
CA LYS A 163 19.90 -7.23 -5.22
C LYS A 163 20.59 -5.88 -5.33
N ALA A 164 19.90 -4.85 -5.85
CA ALA A 164 20.45 -3.51 -5.98
C ALA A 164 20.72 -2.86 -4.62
N MET A 165 19.78 -2.97 -3.68
CA MET A 165 19.92 -2.46 -2.31
C MET A 165 21.08 -3.13 -1.56
N LEU A 166 21.28 -4.43 -1.77
CA LEU A 166 22.39 -5.18 -1.18
C LEU A 166 23.76 -4.83 -1.78
N ALA A 167 23.80 -4.39 -3.04
CA ALA A 167 25.03 -3.92 -3.70
C ALA A 167 25.41 -2.47 -3.32
N ASN A 168 24.45 -1.65 -2.87
CA ASN A 168 24.68 -0.26 -2.51
C ASN A 168 24.92 -0.09 -1.00
N SER A 169 26.13 0.31 -0.61
CA SER A 169 26.58 0.36 0.80
C SER A 169 26.10 1.60 1.59
N SER A 170 25.57 2.62 0.93
CA SER A 170 25.31 3.94 1.58
C SER A 170 23.87 4.16 2.04
N ALA A 171 22.96 3.25 1.74
CA ALA A 171 21.51 3.53 1.78
C ALA A 171 20.80 2.81 2.93
N THR A 172 20.73 3.43 4.12
CA THR A 172 20.20 2.81 5.35
C THR A 172 18.69 2.88 5.51
N ASP A 173 18.05 3.83 4.82
CA ASP A 173 16.62 4.12 4.95
C ASP A 173 15.82 3.85 3.68
N ASP A 174 16.43 3.14 2.73
CA ASP A 174 15.80 2.75 1.47
C ASP A 174 14.60 1.84 1.71
N GLY A 175 13.56 2.09 0.94
CA GLY A 175 12.36 1.29 1.00
C GLY A 175 11.36 1.66 -0.08
N PHE A 176 10.11 1.36 0.23
CA PHE A 176 8.99 1.57 -0.67
C PHE A 176 7.85 2.29 0.03
N PHE A 177 7.16 3.15 -0.70
CA PHE A 177 5.76 3.44 -0.39
C PHE A 177 4.86 2.45 -1.12
N ILE A 178 3.83 2.00 -0.43
CA ILE A 178 2.74 1.21 -1.00
C ILE A 178 1.62 2.15 -1.40
N LEU A 179 1.21 2.08 -2.67
CA LEU A 179 0.16 2.91 -3.23
C LEU A 179 -0.90 2.06 -3.92
N GLN A 180 -2.13 2.55 -3.92
CA GLN A 180 -3.21 2.00 -4.72
C GLN A 180 -3.19 2.59 -6.13
N LYS A 181 -3.34 1.73 -7.14
CA LYS A 181 -3.75 2.14 -8.48
C LYS A 181 -5.24 1.87 -8.64
N ASN A 182 -6.00 2.86 -9.11
CA ASN A 182 -7.39 2.66 -9.51
C ASN A 182 -7.53 2.84 -11.02
N PRO A 183 -7.63 1.75 -11.80
CA PRO A 183 -7.85 1.86 -13.24
C PRO A 183 -9.29 2.29 -13.61
N SER A 184 -10.27 2.10 -12.72
CA SER A 184 -11.71 2.29 -13.02
C SER A 184 -12.37 3.48 -12.32
N ASN A 185 -11.78 4.01 -11.23
CA ASN A 185 -12.33 5.18 -10.52
C ASN A 185 -11.20 5.97 -9.85
N GLN A 186 -10.87 7.15 -10.40
CA GLN A 186 -9.81 8.02 -9.87
C GLN A 186 -10.11 8.53 -8.45
N PHE A 187 -11.35 8.39 -7.96
CA PHE A 187 -11.80 8.89 -6.66
C PHE A 187 -12.07 7.80 -5.61
N SER A 188 -11.68 6.54 -5.83
CA SER A 188 -11.88 5.52 -4.79
C SER A 188 -10.98 5.80 -3.57
N LEU A 189 -11.57 5.73 -2.37
CA LEU A 189 -10.88 6.00 -1.09
C LEU A 189 -10.58 4.71 -0.33
N HIS A 190 -10.30 3.63 -1.06
CA HIS A 190 -10.00 2.34 -0.42
C HIS A 190 -8.79 2.47 0.50
N ARG A 191 -8.78 1.59 1.49
CA ARG A 191 -7.78 1.61 2.56
C ARG A 191 -7.33 0.21 2.85
N ALA A 192 -6.13 0.10 3.37
CA ALA A 192 -5.62 -1.14 3.92
C ALA A 192 -4.93 -0.87 5.26
N VAL A 193 -5.02 -1.86 6.15
CA VAL A 193 -4.26 -1.91 7.39
C VAL A 193 -3.41 -3.16 7.32
N PHE A 194 -2.10 -3.02 7.45
CA PHE A 194 -1.15 -4.12 7.36
C PHE A 194 -0.48 -4.35 8.70
N GLY A 195 -0.20 -5.62 9.04
CA GLY A 195 0.60 -5.95 10.21
C GLY A 195 2.09 -5.88 9.92
N ASN A 196 2.88 -5.36 10.86
CA ASN A 196 4.34 -5.45 10.80
C ASN A 196 4.83 -6.87 11.19
N ALA A 197 6.14 -7.07 11.24
CA ALA A 197 6.76 -8.36 11.58
C ALA A 197 6.39 -8.92 12.98
N SER A 198 5.92 -8.08 13.90
CA SER A 198 5.52 -8.43 15.28
C SER A 198 4.00 -8.62 15.44
N HIS A 199 3.22 -8.54 14.36
CA HIS A 199 1.77 -8.75 14.38
C HIS A 199 1.41 -10.21 14.03
N GLU A 200 0.21 -10.69 14.42
CA GLU A 200 -0.24 -12.05 14.05
C GLU A 200 -0.37 -12.21 12.51
N PHE A 201 -1.02 -11.24 11.85
CA PHE A 201 -1.04 -11.07 10.39
C PHE A 201 0.21 -10.32 9.90
N ARG A 202 1.39 -10.90 10.11
CA ARG A 202 2.66 -10.23 9.76
C ARG A 202 2.86 -10.12 8.25
N SER A 203 3.22 -8.92 7.80
CA SER A 203 3.85 -8.73 6.49
C SER A 203 5.31 -9.14 6.56
N GLU A 204 5.83 -9.83 5.54
CA GLU A 204 7.17 -10.41 5.59
C GLU A 204 7.87 -10.41 4.23
N LEU A 205 9.20 -10.27 4.26
CA LEU A 205 10.08 -10.48 3.11
C LEU A 205 10.63 -11.90 3.17
N VAL A 206 10.29 -12.72 2.19
CA VAL A 206 10.78 -14.09 2.07
C VAL A 206 11.94 -14.11 1.07
N LEU A 207 13.11 -14.55 1.55
CA LEU A 207 14.32 -14.68 0.72
C LEU A 207 14.59 -16.16 0.43
N SER A 208 14.74 -16.48 -0.85
CA SER A 208 15.29 -17.76 -1.30
C SER A 208 16.75 -17.56 -1.64
N VAL A 209 17.65 -18.22 -0.90
CA VAL A 209 19.11 -18.10 -1.04
C VAL A 209 19.73 -19.47 -1.29
N VAL A 210 20.90 -19.48 -1.92
CA VAL A 210 21.77 -20.67 -1.99
C VAL A 210 23.09 -20.36 -1.30
N THR A 211 23.54 -21.29 -0.46
CA THR A 211 24.85 -21.24 0.18
C THR A 211 25.90 -21.78 -0.78
N ILE A 212 26.93 -20.99 -1.06
CA ILE A 212 28.11 -21.44 -1.81
C ILE A 212 29.18 -21.78 -0.78
N ASN A 213 29.37 -23.08 -0.55
CA ASN A 213 30.52 -23.58 0.20
C ASN A 213 31.71 -23.61 -0.77
N ASN A 214 32.73 -22.79 -0.50
CA ASN A 214 34.01 -22.87 -1.19
C ASN A 214 34.85 -24.02 -0.61
#